data_AF-A0A395J2B9-F1
#
_entry.id   AF-A0A395J2B9-F1
#
_cell.length_a   1.000
_cell.length_b   1.000
_cell.length_c   1.000
_cell.angle_alpha   90.00
_cell.angle_beta   90.00
_cell.angle_gamma   90.00
#
_symmetry.space_group_name_H-M   'P 1'
#
loop_
_entity.id
_entity.type
_entity.pdbx_description
1 polymer ?
#
loop_
_entity_poly.entity_id
_entity_poly.type
_entity_poly.pdbx_seq_one_letter_code
_entity_poly.pdbx_strand_id
1 'polypeptide(L)'
;MAPPPSAALPLQERLYTTRADIAICLVCRTCLAPLLAGRANQAGLISLIADENVQYLAMALVWLFSKQYPLAMLPFGVYSVFHVATYSRTNLIPTLQPAPQGADPKAAPKPNALADTIGKFVKEYYDTSMGLVAFLEILLWGRIALSAIAFQSGSWILIVIYSAFLRSRFGQSAFVQGQFRQLEARIDSLVGAQSTPPAARQVWEGVKGSVRAFHDATDVGKYVAGAPAQKKTS
;
A
#
# COMPACT_ATOMS: atom_id res chain seq x y z
N MET A 1 37.56 29.60 -33.14
CA MET A 1 36.92 29.54 -31.81
C MET A 1 35.64 28.73 -31.96
N ALA A 2 35.71 27.42 -31.71
CA ALA A 2 34.55 26.54 -31.84
C ALA A 2 33.72 26.60 -30.54
N PRO A 3 32.37 26.68 -30.61
CA PRO A 3 31.53 26.63 -29.43
C PRO A 3 31.57 25.23 -28.79
N PRO A 4 31.36 25.10 -27.46
CA PRO A 4 31.47 23.80 -26.79
C PRO A 4 30.31 22.87 -27.18
N PRO A 5 30.53 21.55 -27.21
CA PRO A 5 29.47 20.59 -27.50
C PRO A 5 28.43 20.64 -26.38
N SER A 6 27.23 21.10 -26.71
CA SER A 6 26.06 21.03 -25.85
C SER A 6 25.75 19.56 -25.58
N ALA A 7 25.80 19.15 -24.32
CA ALA A 7 25.43 17.82 -23.86
C ALA A 7 23.97 17.53 -24.21
N ALA A 8 23.76 16.91 -25.37
CA ALA A 8 22.48 16.34 -25.74
C ALA A 8 22.27 15.09 -24.88
N LEU A 9 21.63 15.26 -23.72
CA LEU A 9 21.04 14.13 -23.00
C LEU A 9 20.16 13.34 -23.99
N PRO A 10 20.29 12.01 -24.03
CA PRO A 10 19.62 11.20 -25.04
C PRO A 10 18.11 11.44 -24.98
N LEU A 11 17.48 11.61 -26.15
CA LEU A 11 16.05 11.89 -26.33
C LEU A 11 15.12 11.07 -25.43
N GLN A 12 15.54 9.86 -25.08
CA GLN A 12 14.84 8.95 -24.19
C GLN A 12 14.75 9.47 -22.75
N GLU A 13 15.83 10.04 -22.21
CA GLU A 13 15.87 10.63 -20.87
C GLU A 13 14.99 11.88 -20.80
N ARG A 14 15.04 12.71 -21.85
CA ARG A 14 14.18 13.90 -21.98
C ARG A 14 12.70 13.50 -22.07
N LEU A 15 12.35 12.46 -22.83
CA LEU A 15 10.99 11.92 -22.88
C LEU A 15 10.53 11.34 -21.52
N TYR A 16 11.43 10.70 -20.77
CA TYR A 16 11.12 10.14 -19.45
C TYR A 16 10.89 11.23 -18.39
N THR A 17 11.72 12.28 -18.38
CA THR A 17 11.56 13.40 -17.44
C THR A 17 10.30 14.22 -17.73
N THR A 18 10.04 14.55 -19.00
CA THR A 18 8.81 15.27 -19.37
C THR A 18 7.56 14.45 -19.07
N ARG A 19 7.62 13.11 -19.19
CA ARG A 19 6.51 12.22 -18.80
C ARG A 19 6.32 12.14 -17.28
N ALA A 20 7.39 12.18 -16.49
CA ALA A 20 7.32 12.15 -15.03
C ALA A 20 6.71 13.44 -14.45
N ASP A 21 7.10 14.61 -14.97
CA ASP A 21 6.53 15.90 -14.56
C ASP A 21 5.06 16.02 -14.98
N ILE A 22 4.73 15.55 -16.19
CA ILE A 22 3.34 15.45 -16.65
C ILE A 22 2.56 14.48 -15.77
N ALA A 23 3.13 13.36 -15.31
CA ALA A 23 2.46 12.40 -14.44
C ALA A 23 2.26 12.92 -13.01
N ILE A 24 3.21 13.66 -12.44
CA ILE A 24 3.01 14.39 -11.16
C ILE A 24 1.89 15.41 -11.35
N CYS A 25 1.92 16.18 -12.44
CA CYS A 25 0.85 17.12 -12.77
C CYS A 25 -0.48 16.41 -13.04
N LEU A 26 -0.48 15.22 -13.65
CA LEU A 26 -1.70 14.48 -13.96
C LEU A 26 -2.26 13.84 -12.71
N VAL A 27 -1.44 13.29 -11.81
CA VAL A 27 -1.85 12.76 -10.50
C VAL A 27 -2.32 13.91 -9.60
N CYS A 28 -1.61 15.03 -9.54
CA CYS A 28 -2.14 16.24 -8.92
C CYS A 28 -3.47 16.64 -9.55
N ARG A 29 -3.59 16.63 -10.88
CA ARG A 29 -4.81 17.11 -11.55
C ARG A 29 -5.97 16.12 -11.49
N THR A 30 -5.77 14.81 -11.58
CA THR A 30 -6.85 13.81 -11.50
C THR A 30 -7.21 13.46 -10.07
N CYS A 31 -6.29 13.64 -9.12
CA CYS A 31 -6.57 13.47 -7.69
C CYS A 31 -7.08 14.77 -7.03
N LEU A 32 -6.63 15.97 -7.47
CA LEU A 32 -7.19 17.27 -7.04
C LEU A 32 -8.39 17.78 -7.87
N ALA A 33 -8.62 17.37 -9.12
CA ALA A 33 -9.80 17.85 -9.86
C ALA A 33 -11.14 17.43 -9.22
N PRO A 34 -11.30 16.22 -8.64
CA PRO A 34 -12.49 15.88 -7.86
C PRO A 34 -12.63 16.70 -6.58
N LEU A 35 -11.50 17.13 -5.99
CA LEU A 35 -11.44 18.01 -4.81
C LEU A 35 -11.85 19.47 -5.15
N LEU A 36 -11.54 19.94 -6.35
CA LEU A 36 -11.84 21.31 -6.82
C LEU A 36 -13.24 21.43 -7.47
N ALA A 37 -13.81 20.34 -8.01
CA ALA A 37 -15.08 20.34 -8.73
C ALA A 37 -16.34 20.14 -7.84
N GLY A 38 -16.23 20.27 -6.52
CA GLY A 38 -17.36 20.55 -5.64
C GLY A 38 -18.47 19.49 -5.57
N ARG A 39 -18.13 18.19 -5.62
CA ARG A 39 -19.10 17.09 -5.42
C ARG A 39 -18.70 16.05 -4.39
N ALA A 40 -17.91 16.46 -3.40
CA ALA A 40 -17.65 15.64 -2.23
C ALA A 40 -18.29 16.28 -1.01
N ASN A 41 -19.24 15.59 -0.40
CA ASN A 41 -19.45 15.78 1.02
C ASN A 41 -18.07 15.54 1.67
N GLN A 42 -17.51 16.50 2.42
CA GLN A 42 -16.11 16.45 2.88
C GLN A 42 -15.78 15.16 3.68
N ALA A 43 -16.80 14.54 4.29
CA ALA A 43 -16.69 13.22 4.93
C ALA A 43 -16.54 12.04 3.94
N GLY A 44 -16.95 12.20 2.69
CA GLY A 44 -16.92 11.18 1.64
C GLY A 44 -15.60 11.08 0.87
N LEU A 45 -14.92 12.19 0.56
CA LEU A 45 -13.69 12.12 -0.25
C LEU A 45 -12.49 11.57 0.54
N ILE A 46 -12.35 11.98 1.79
CA ILE A 46 -11.29 11.45 2.67
C ILE A 46 -11.53 9.95 2.91
N SER A 47 -12.79 9.54 3.09
CA SER A 47 -13.15 8.13 3.22
C SER A 47 -12.88 7.32 1.94
N LEU A 48 -13.08 7.91 0.75
CA LEU A 48 -12.80 7.25 -0.53
C LEU A 48 -11.31 7.10 -0.78
N ILE A 49 -10.49 8.10 -0.45
CA ILE A 49 -9.02 8.03 -0.61
C ILE A 49 -8.42 7.10 0.46
N ALA A 50 -9.06 7.00 1.62
CA ALA A 50 -8.71 6.03 2.64
C ALA A 50 -9.17 4.60 2.29
N ASP A 51 -10.00 4.39 1.26
CA ASP A 51 -10.41 3.05 0.86
C ASP A 51 -9.23 2.27 0.27
N GLU A 52 -9.02 1.04 0.76
CA GLU A 52 -7.88 0.21 0.36
C GLU A 52 -7.92 -0.12 -1.14
N ASN A 53 -9.11 -0.35 -1.70
CA ASN A 53 -9.26 -0.69 -3.10
C ASN A 53 -8.91 0.48 -4.01
N VAL A 54 -9.25 1.71 -3.59
CA VAL A 54 -8.89 2.94 -4.31
C VAL A 54 -7.38 3.16 -4.27
N GLN A 55 -6.74 2.88 -3.13
CA GLN A 55 -5.28 2.94 -3.01
C GLN A 55 -4.59 1.92 -3.92
N TYR A 56 -5.09 0.68 -3.98
CA TYR A 56 -4.59 -0.34 -4.91
C TYR A 56 -4.80 0.04 -6.37
N LEU A 57 -5.95 0.61 -6.73
CA LEU A 57 -6.23 1.10 -8.07
C LEU A 57 -5.27 2.21 -8.47
N ALA A 58 -5.06 3.19 -7.59
CA ALA A 58 -4.11 4.28 -7.82
C ALA A 58 -2.68 3.74 -8.02
N MET A 59 -2.27 2.77 -7.19
CA MET A 59 -0.97 2.11 -7.35
C MET A 59 -0.88 1.33 -8.65
N ALA A 60 -1.93 0.61 -9.06
CA ALA A 60 -1.95 -0.12 -10.33
C ALA A 60 -1.73 0.80 -11.53
N LEU A 61 -2.31 2.00 -11.52
CA LEU A 61 -2.09 3.02 -12.55
C LEU A 61 -0.63 3.52 -12.56
N VAL A 62 -0.01 3.70 -11.40
CA VAL A 62 1.42 4.06 -11.30
C VAL A 62 2.29 2.95 -11.87
N TRP A 63 1.97 1.69 -11.57
CA TRP A 63 2.71 0.53 -12.06
C TRP A 63 2.57 0.30 -13.57
N LEU A 64 1.45 0.68 -14.18
CA LEU A 64 1.22 0.55 -15.63
C LEU A 64 2.29 1.28 -16.46
N PHE A 65 2.89 2.34 -15.92
CA PHE A 65 3.91 3.15 -16.59
C PHE A 65 5.32 2.95 -16.01
N SER A 66 5.49 2.04 -15.04
CA SER A 66 6.77 1.73 -14.40
C SER A 66 7.45 0.51 -15.04
N LYS A 67 8.77 0.57 -15.22
CA LYS A 67 9.57 -0.56 -15.75
C LYS A 67 9.65 -1.77 -14.81
N GLN A 68 9.27 -1.63 -13.54
CA GLN A 68 9.52 -2.61 -12.48
C GLN A 68 8.23 -3.36 -12.07
N TYR A 69 7.64 -4.14 -12.99
CA TYR A 69 6.28 -4.66 -12.84
C TYR A 69 6.06 -6.02 -12.11
N PRO A 70 6.97 -7.03 -12.12
CA PRO A 70 6.54 -8.39 -11.77
C PRO A 70 6.32 -8.61 -10.27
N LEU A 71 7.15 -8.01 -9.41
CA LEU A 71 7.00 -8.13 -7.95
C LEU A 71 5.77 -7.36 -7.42
N ALA A 72 5.39 -6.29 -8.11
CA ALA A 72 4.22 -5.47 -7.76
C ALA A 72 2.88 -6.18 -8.04
N MET A 73 2.87 -7.18 -8.93
CA MET A 73 1.66 -7.95 -9.27
C MET A 73 1.32 -9.02 -8.23
N LEU A 74 2.26 -9.39 -7.35
CA LEU A 74 2.04 -10.50 -6.40
C LEU A 74 0.90 -10.23 -5.40
N PRO A 75 0.79 -9.05 -4.75
CA PRO A 75 -0.37 -8.73 -3.93
C PRO A 75 -1.69 -8.84 -4.71
N PHE A 76 -1.74 -8.31 -5.94
CA PHE A 76 -2.95 -8.37 -6.78
C PHE A 76 -3.36 -9.81 -7.13
N GLY A 77 -2.39 -10.70 -7.35
CA GLY A 77 -2.64 -12.12 -7.57
C GLY A 77 -3.32 -12.77 -6.36
N VAL A 78 -2.82 -12.52 -5.15
CA VAL A 78 -3.42 -13.04 -3.91
C VAL A 78 -4.85 -12.51 -3.75
N TYR A 79 -5.05 -11.20 -3.85
CA TYR A 79 -6.39 -10.59 -3.75
C TYR A 79 -7.38 -11.17 -4.77
N SER A 80 -6.92 -11.41 -5.99
CA SER A 80 -7.75 -11.98 -7.06
C SER A 80 -8.30 -13.36 -6.70
N VAL A 81 -7.49 -14.25 -6.11
CA VAL A 81 -7.95 -15.59 -5.69
C VAL A 81 -9.07 -15.49 -4.64
N PHE A 82 -8.90 -14.63 -3.64
CA PHE A 82 -9.92 -14.45 -2.59
C PHE A 82 -11.20 -13.79 -3.12
N HIS A 83 -11.08 -12.85 -4.06
CA HIS A 83 -12.24 -12.24 -4.72
C HIS A 83 -13.01 -13.27 -5.56
N VAL A 84 -12.31 -14.08 -6.36
CA VAL A 84 -12.94 -15.16 -7.15
C VAL A 84 -13.62 -16.18 -6.22
N ALA A 85 -12.96 -16.58 -5.13
CA ALA A 85 -13.53 -17.52 -4.16
C ALA A 85 -14.81 -16.95 -3.50
N THR A 86 -14.74 -15.71 -3.04
CA THR A 86 -15.89 -15.02 -2.42
C THR A 86 -17.04 -14.87 -3.41
N TYR A 87 -16.76 -14.39 -4.62
CA TYR A 87 -17.75 -14.22 -5.68
C TYR A 87 -18.40 -15.55 -6.08
N SER A 88 -17.59 -16.61 -6.17
CA SER A 88 -18.10 -17.96 -6.46
C SER A 88 -19.08 -18.41 -5.38
N ARG A 89 -18.75 -18.19 -4.10
CA ARG A 89 -19.61 -18.54 -2.97
C ARG A 89 -20.89 -17.73 -2.90
N THR A 90 -20.84 -16.43 -3.16
CA THR A 90 -21.97 -15.51 -2.96
C THR A 90 -22.87 -15.34 -4.18
N ASN A 91 -22.33 -15.51 -5.39
CA ASN A 91 -23.06 -15.26 -6.64
C ASN A 91 -23.14 -16.49 -7.54
N LEU A 92 -22.02 -17.20 -7.81
CA LEU A 92 -22.04 -18.31 -8.77
C LEU A 92 -22.75 -19.55 -8.22
N ILE A 93 -22.47 -19.95 -6.98
CA ILE A 93 -23.08 -21.15 -6.39
C ILE A 93 -24.61 -21.01 -6.27
N PRO A 94 -25.16 -19.90 -5.73
CA PRO A 94 -26.62 -19.74 -5.65
C PRO A 94 -27.31 -19.66 -7.02
N THR A 95 -26.61 -19.21 -8.07
CA THR A 95 -27.18 -19.11 -9.43
C THR A 95 -27.15 -20.44 -10.17
N LEU A 96 -26.12 -21.26 -9.99
CA LEU A 96 -25.99 -22.58 -10.63
C LEU A 96 -26.73 -23.69 -9.86
N GLN A 97 -26.85 -23.54 -8.55
CA GLN A 97 -27.55 -24.47 -7.65
C GLN A 97 -28.54 -23.69 -6.79
N PRO A 98 -29.63 -23.18 -7.39
CA PRO A 98 -30.66 -22.51 -6.62
C PRO A 98 -31.22 -23.48 -5.58
N ALA A 99 -31.32 -23.02 -4.34
CA ALA A 99 -31.95 -23.81 -3.29
C ALA A 99 -33.39 -24.15 -3.72
N PRO A 100 -33.85 -25.40 -3.52
CA PRO A 100 -35.25 -25.71 -3.77
C PRO A 100 -36.10 -24.73 -2.95
N GLN A 101 -37.04 -24.03 -3.61
CA GLN A 101 -38.00 -23.17 -2.94
C GLN A 101 -38.88 -24.06 -2.04
N GLY A 102 -38.45 -24.27 -0.80
CA GLY A 102 -39.26 -24.89 0.23
C GLY A 102 -40.39 -23.94 0.62
N ALA A 103 -41.58 -24.49 0.83
CA ALA A 103 -42.82 -23.76 1.12
C ALA A 103 -42.84 -22.92 2.42
N ASP A 104 -41.72 -22.81 3.13
CA ASP A 104 -41.61 -22.10 4.40
C ASP A 104 -40.57 -20.95 4.34
N PRO A 105 -41.01 -19.68 4.42
CA PRO A 105 -40.14 -18.50 4.47
C PRO A 105 -39.18 -18.44 5.69
N LYS A 106 -39.35 -19.36 6.66
CA LYS A 106 -38.53 -19.48 7.87
C LYS A 106 -37.55 -20.66 7.86
N ALA A 107 -37.59 -21.51 6.83
CA ALA A 107 -36.67 -22.65 6.75
C ALA A 107 -35.25 -22.14 6.40
N ALA A 108 -34.28 -22.45 7.26
CA ALA A 108 -32.87 -22.11 6.99
C ALA A 108 -32.44 -22.70 5.64
N PRO A 109 -31.73 -21.94 4.78
CA PRO A 109 -31.26 -22.44 3.50
C PRO A 109 -30.47 -23.74 3.69
N LYS A 110 -30.78 -24.75 2.88
CA LYS A 110 -30.08 -26.04 2.94
C LYS A 110 -28.57 -25.80 2.72
N PRO A 111 -27.68 -26.25 3.62
CA PRO A 111 -26.25 -25.97 3.51
C PRO A 111 -25.68 -26.55 2.21
N ASN A 112 -24.99 -25.72 1.43
CA ASN A 112 -24.31 -26.15 0.21
C ASN A 112 -22.86 -26.49 0.54
N ALA A 113 -22.50 -27.77 0.45
CA ALA A 113 -21.18 -28.28 0.79
C ALA A 113 -20.04 -27.58 0.01
N LEU A 114 -20.29 -27.13 -1.23
CA LEU A 114 -19.30 -26.37 -2.01
C LEU A 114 -19.13 -24.94 -1.47
N ALA A 115 -20.22 -24.28 -1.06
CA ALA A 115 -20.14 -22.95 -0.46
C ALA A 115 -19.45 -22.99 0.92
N ASP A 116 -19.60 -24.08 1.66
CA ASP A 116 -18.98 -24.29 2.97
C ASP A 116 -17.49 -24.60 2.86
N THR A 117 -17.08 -25.42 1.89
CA THR A 117 -15.65 -25.71 1.63
C THR A 117 -14.90 -24.46 1.18
N ILE A 118 -15.46 -23.67 0.25
CA ILE A 118 -14.88 -22.36 -0.13
C ILE A 118 -14.85 -21.43 1.08
N GLY A 119 -15.91 -21.41 1.89
CA GLY A 119 -15.98 -20.61 3.11
C GLY A 119 -14.96 -21.00 4.18
N LYS A 120 -14.54 -22.27 4.23
CA LYS A 120 -13.43 -22.75 5.08
C LYS A 120 -12.08 -22.35 4.51
N PHE A 121 -11.85 -22.60 3.22
CA PHE A 121 -10.63 -22.20 2.52
C PHE A 121 -10.34 -20.71 2.70
N VAL A 122 -11.33 -19.84 2.47
CA VAL A 122 -11.17 -18.40 2.66
C VAL A 122 -10.74 -18.09 4.08
N LYS A 123 -11.39 -18.64 5.11
CA LYS A 123 -11.03 -18.34 6.51
C LYS A 123 -9.65 -18.87 6.90
N GLU A 124 -9.36 -20.11 6.53
CA GLU A 124 -8.12 -20.79 6.89
C GLU A 124 -6.88 -20.10 6.28
N TYR A 125 -6.99 -19.67 5.03
CA TYR A 125 -5.86 -19.06 4.33
C TYR A 125 -5.85 -17.53 4.37
N TYR A 126 -6.90 -16.86 4.87
CA TYR A 126 -6.99 -15.39 4.87
C TYR A 126 -5.82 -14.76 5.66
N ASP A 127 -5.62 -15.15 6.92
CA ASP A 127 -4.61 -14.55 7.78
C ASP A 127 -3.20 -14.77 7.24
N THR A 128 -2.88 -16.00 6.81
CA THR A 128 -1.58 -16.32 6.20
C THR A 128 -1.36 -15.54 4.91
N SER A 129 -2.38 -15.43 4.07
CA SER A 129 -2.29 -14.71 2.80
C SER A 129 -2.16 -13.21 3.00
N MET A 130 -2.88 -12.62 3.96
CA MET A 130 -2.75 -11.21 4.32
C MET A 130 -1.36 -10.91 4.92
N GLY A 131 -0.82 -11.82 5.73
CA GLY A 131 0.55 -11.75 6.20
C GLY A 131 1.58 -11.79 5.06
N LEU A 132 1.39 -12.68 4.08
CA LEU A 132 2.23 -12.78 2.89
C LEU A 132 2.15 -11.49 2.04
N VAL A 133 0.95 -10.96 1.82
CA VAL A 133 0.75 -9.68 1.12
C VAL A 133 1.52 -8.57 1.81
N ALA A 134 1.37 -8.43 3.13
CA ALA A 134 2.08 -7.43 3.92
C ALA A 134 3.61 -7.58 3.81
N PHE A 135 4.11 -8.81 3.85
CA PHE A 135 5.54 -9.09 3.68
C PHE A 135 6.04 -8.68 2.28
N LEU A 136 5.30 -9.02 1.23
CA LEU A 136 5.62 -8.65 -0.15
C LEU A 136 5.58 -7.13 -0.37
N GLU A 137 4.63 -6.44 0.25
CA GLU A 137 4.51 -4.98 0.20
C GLU A 137 5.74 -4.28 0.80
N ILE A 138 6.23 -4.78 1.95
CA ILE A 138 7.44 -4.28 2.61
C ILE A 138 8.69 -4.62 1.79
N LEU A 139 8.79 -5.85 1.27
CA LEU A 139 9.92 -6.27 0.43
C LEU A 139 10.02 -5.40 -0.83
N LEU A 140 8.88 -5.09 -1.45
CA LEU A 140 8.82 -4.21 -2.59
C LEU A 140 9.29 -2.79 -2.25
N TRP A 141 8.88 -2.23 -1.10
CA TRP A 141 9.41 -0.95 -0.62
C TRP A 141 10.93 -1.00 -0.45
N GLY A 142 11.46 -2.04 0.20
CA GLY A 142 12.90 -2.21 0.39
C GLY A 142 13.66 -2.24 -0.93
N ARG A 143 13.15 -2.96 -1.93
CA ARG A 143 13.74 -2.99 -3.28
C ARG A 143 13.71 -1.61 -3.97
N ILE A 144 12.61 -0.88 -3.87
CA ILE A 144 12.49 0.47 -4.45
C ILE A 144 13.44 1.43 -3.72
N ALA A 145 13.55 1.33 -2.40
CA ALA A 145 14.45 2.13 -1.58
C ALA A 145 15.91 1.89 -1.96
N LEU A 146 16.32 0.63 -2.15
CA LEU A 146 17.66 0.29 -2.66
C LEU A 146 17.91 0.89 -4.06
N SER A 147 16.90 0.87 -4.93
CA SER A 147 17.00 1.47 -6.28
C SER A 147 17.14 3.00 -6.20
N ALA A 148 16.48 3.65 -5.24
CA ALA A 148 16.60 5.08 -4.98
C ALA A 148 17.96 5.47 -4.39
N ILE A 149 18.48 4.67 -3.45
CA ILE A 149 19.84 4.84 -2.88
C ILE A 149 20.90 4.63 -3.97
N ALA A 150 20.67 3.71 -4.90
CA ALA A 150 21.51 3.50 -6.08
C ALA A 150 21.33 4.58 -7.18
N PHE A 151 20.59 5.66 -6.90
CA PHE A 151 20.33 6.79 -7.81
C PHE A 151 19.81 6.39 -9.20
N GLN A 152 19.01 5.32 -9.28
CA GLN A 152 18.40 4.94 -10.55
C GLN A 152 17.37 5.99 -10.99
N SER A 153 17.42 6.40 -12.26
CA SER A 153 16.53 7.41 -12.82
C SER A 153 15.07 6.99 -12.69
N GLY A 154 14.25 7.82 -12.04
CA GLY A 154 12.83 7.56 -11.79
C GLY A 154 12.51 6.79 -10.51
N SER A 155 13.50 6.33 -9.74
CA SER A 155 13.25 5.65 -8.45
C SER A 155 12.87 6.61 -7.32
N TRP A 156 13.29 7.88 -7.39
CA TRP A 156 13.01 8.91 -6.39
C TRP A 156 11.53 9.28 -6.28
N ILE A 157 10.83 9.35 -7.41
CA ILE A 157 9.39 9.59 -7.40
C ILE A 157 8.62 8.35 -6.93
N LEU A 158 9.08 7.17 -7.36
CA LEU A 158 8.46 5.90 -7.02
C LEU A 158 8.55 5.63 -5.52
N ILE A 159 9.69 5.93 -4.89
CA ILE A 159 9.86 5.74 -3.45
C ILE A 159 8.96 6.67 -2.65
N VAL A 160 8.75 7.91 -3.08
CA VAL A 160 7.84 8.85 -2.39
C VAL A 160 6.39 8.35 -2.45
N ILE A 161 5.90 8.02 -3.65
CA ILE A 161 4.53 7.55 -3.85
C ILE A 161 4.30 6.23 -3.10
N TYR A 162 5.21 5.27 -3.24
CA TYR A 162 5.09 3.96 -2.60
C TYR A 162 5.23 4.05 -1.07
N SER A 163 6.02 4.99 -0.55
CA SER A 163 6.10 5.24 0.89
C SER A 163 4.79 5.80 1.45
N ALA A 164 4.11 6.69 0.73
CA ALA A 164 2.80 7.19 1.12
C ALA A 164 1.75 6.05 1.16
N PHE A 165 1.76 5.19 0.12
CA PHE A 165 0.92 3.99 0.08
C PHE A 165 1.20 3.06 1.27
N LEU A 166 2.47 2.71 1.52
CA LEU A 166 2.82 1.80 2.60
C LEU A 166 2.54 2.41 3.98
N ARG A 167 2.67 3.73 4.14
CA ARG A 167 2.32 4.44 5.37
C ARG A 167 0.81 4.41 5.64
N SER A 168 0.00 4.59 4.60
CA SER A 168 -1.46 4.42 4.70
C SER A 168 -1.81 3.00 5.14
N ARG A 169 -1.22 2.00 4.46
CA ARG A 169 -1.41 0.57 4.79
C ARG A 169 -0.94 0.22 6.19
N PHE A 170 0.15 0.81 6.68
CA PHE A 170 0.59 0.63 8.06
C PHE A 170 -0.45 1.12 9.08
N GLY A 171 -1.17 2.21 8.78
CA GLY A 171 -2.25 2.71 9.63
C GLY A 171 -3.52 1.84 9.59
N GLN A 172 -3.77 1.15 8.47
CA GLN A 172 -5.02 0.42 8.21
C GLN A 172 -4.93 -1.09 8.50
N SER A 173 -3.74 -1.69 8.34
CA SER A 173 -3.54 -3.14 8.40
C SER A 173 -2.66 -3.58 9.55
N ALA A 174 -3.25 -4.37 10.46
CA ALA A 174 -2.51 -5.02 11.56
C ALA A 174 -1.44 -6.01 11.05
N PHE A 175 -1.64 -6.61 9.87
CA PHE A 175 -0.66 -7.50 9.26
C PHE A 175 0.62 -6.74 8.88
N VAL A 176 0.49 -5.56 8.28
CA VAL A 176 1.63 -4.69 7.93
C VAL A 176 2.37 -4.26 9.20
N GLN A 177 1.65 -3.81 10.23
CA GLN A 177 2.25 -3.47 11.53
C GLN A 177 3.01 -4.66 12.14
N GLY A 178 2.43 -5.86 12.09
CA GLY A 178 3.05 -7.09 12.58
C GLY A 178 4.35 -7.43 11.84
N GLN A 179 4.36 -7.32 10.51
CA GLN A 179 5.56 -7.58 9.70
C GLN A 179 6.67 -6.56 9.96
N PHE A 180 6.34 -5.28 10.14
CA PHE A 180 7.32 -4.26 10.55
C PHE A 180 7.93 -4.56 11.92
N ARG A 181 7.13 -4.97 12.91
CA ARG A 181 7.62 -5.38 14.24
C ARG A 181 8.54 -6.60 14.16
N GLN A 182 8.19 -7.59 13.34
CA GLN A 182 9.04 -8.76 13.11
C GLN A 182 10.37 -8.37 12.47
N LEU A 183 10.34 -7.48 11.47
CA LEU A 183 11.54 -6.98 10.81
C LEU A 183 12.43 -6.20 11.78
N GLU A 184 11.84 -5.29 12.58
CA GLU A 184 12.55 -4.53 13.61
C GLU A 184 13.22 -5.48 14.62
N ALA A 185 12.49 -6.46 15.15
CA ALA A 185 13.03 -7.44 16.09
C ALA A 185 14.18 -8.27 15.49
N ARG A 186 14.11 -8.63 14.20
CA ARG A 186 15.20 -9.33 13.51
C ARG A 186 16.44 -8.45 13.39
N ILE A 187 16.27 -7.19 13.01
CA ILE A 187 17.40 -6.26 12.88
C ILE A 187 17.99 -5.94 14.26
N ASP A 188 17.16 -5.68 15.28
CA ASP A 188 17.61 -5.47 16.66
C ASP A 188 18.41 -6.69 17.16
N SER A 189 17.97 -7.91 16.88
CA SER A 189 18.71 -9.13 17.23
C SER A 189 20.08 -9.22 16.54
N LEU A 190 20.19 -8.80 15.28
CA LEU A 190 21.44 -8.80 14.52
C LEU A 190 22.39 -7.68 15.00
N VAL A 191 21.86 -6.50 15.28
CA VAL A 191 22.62 -5.33 15.73
C VAL A 191 23.05 -5.46 17.20
N GLY A 192 22.27 -6.16 18.01
CA GLY A 192 22.55 -6.48 19.41
C GLY A 192 23.62 -7.55 19.62
N ALA A 193 24.02 -8.29 18.58
CA ALA A 193 25.09 -9.27 18.68
C ALA A 193 26.41 -8.63 19.14
N GLN A 194 27.16 -9.33 20.00
CA GLN A 194 28.42 -8.83 20.60
C GLN A 194 29.51 -8.53 19.55
N SER A 195 29.46 -9.20 18.40
CA SER A 195 30.39 -9.04 17.28
C SER A 195 30.08 -7.85 16.35
N THR A 196 28.99 -7.12 16.59
CA THR A 196 28.57 -6.04 15.70
C THR A 196 29.31 -4.73 16.01
N PRO A 197 29.91 -4.05 15.00
CA PRO A 197 30.65 -2.81 15.21
C PRO A 197 29.78 -1.71 15.86
N PRO A 198 30.32 -0.90 16.78
CA PRO A 198 29.57 0.20 17.42
C PRO A 198 28.94 1.19 16.44
N ALA A 199 29.57 1.40 15.28
CA ALA A 199 29.04 2.24 14.21
C ALA A 199 27.70 1.72 13.65
N ALA A 200 27.53 0.41 13.50
CA ALA A 200 26.28 -0.18 13.02
C ALA A 200 25.12 0.03 14.02
N ARG A 201 25.43 0.00 15.32
CA ARG A 201 24.46 0.32 16.39
C ARG A 201 24.02 1.78 16.32
N GLN A 202 24.97 2.71 16.18
CA GLN A 202 24.67 4.15 16.06
C GLN A 202 23.82 4.47 14.82
N VAL A 203 24.16 3.88 13.68
CA VAL A 203 23.37 4.04 12.44
C VAL A 203 21.95 3.49 12.63
N TRP A 204 21.81 2.32 13.25
CA TRP A 204 20.50 1.71 13.49
C TRP A 204 19.63 2.55 14.45
N GLU A 205 20.19 3.10 15.53
CA GLU A 205 19.46 4.03 16.40
C GLU A 205 19.04 5.31 15.66
N GLY A 206 19.90 5.84 14.78
CA GLY A 206 19.57 6.97 13.91
C GLY A 206 18.42 6.68 12.94
N VAL A 207 18.40 5.48 12.35
CA VAL A 207 17.30 4.99 11.51
C VAL A 207 16.01 4.90 12.32
N LYS A 208 16.04 4.29 13.51
CA LYS A 208 14.87 4.21 14.40
C LYS A 208 14.34 5.60 14.78
N GLY A 209 15.23 6.54 15.10
CA GLY A 209 14.86 7.92 15.37
C GLY A 209 14.18 8.60 14.18
N SER A 210 14.73 8.41 12.97
CA SER A 210 14.18 8.97 11.74
C SER A 210 12.81 8.38 11.40
N VAL A 211 12.64 7.07 11.56
CA VAL A 211 11.34 6.39 11.32
C VAL A 211 10.29 6.86 12.33
N ARG A 212 10.65 7.03 13.61
CA ARG A 212 9.73 7.59 14.62
C ARG A 212 9.33 9.03 14.30
N ALA A 213 10.30 9.88 13.96
CA ALA A 213 10.04 11.26 13.55
C ALA A 213 9.14 11.32 12.31
N PHE A 214 9.38 10.47 11.32
CA PHE A 214 8.54 10.36 10.12
C PHE A 214 7.13 9.86 10.45
N HIS A 215 7.01 8.86 11.33
CA HIS A 215 5.73 8.38 11.82
C HIS A 215 4.94 9.49 12.51
N ASP A 216 5.59 10.24 13.40
CA ASP A 216 5.00 11.36 14.14
C ASP A 216 4.60 12.53 13.25
N ALA A 217 5.41 12.85 12.23
CA ALA A 217 5.12 13.91 11.27
C ALA A 217 3.95 13.55 10.35
N THR A 218 3.78 12.26 10.04
CA THR A 218 2.75 11.75 9.12
C THR A 218 1.51 11.21 9.86
N ASP A 219 1.44 11.41 11.18
CA ASP A 219 0.25 11.07 11.97
C ASP A 219 -0.83 12.15 11.77
N VAL A 220 -1.70 11.90 10.79
CA VAL A 220 -2.86 12.74 10.47
C VAL A 220 -3.85 12.82 11.65
N GLY A 221 -3.82 11.85 12.58
CA GLY A 221 -4.66 11.82 13.77
C GLY A 221 -4.42 13.01 14.71
N LYS A 222 -3.20 13.54 14.77
CA LYS A 222 -2.86 14.74 15.56
C LYS A 222 -3.43 16.03 14.99
N TYR A 223 -3.79 16.03 13.70
CA TYR A 223 -4.34 17.19 13.00
C TYR A 223 -5.85 17.10 12.82
N VAL A 224 -6.42 15.89 12.87
CA VAL A 224 -7.87 15.63 12.79
C VAL A 224 -8.53 15.56 14.18
N ALA A 225 -7.83 15.05 15.20
CA ALA A 225 -8.22 15.26 16.59
C ALA A 225 -7.75 16.67 17.00
N GLY A 226 -8.68 17.61 17.13
CA GLY A 226 -8.39 19.03 17.36
C GLY A 226 -7.32 19.29 18.43
N ALA A 227 -6.58 20.38 18.22
CA ALA A 227 -5.56 20.93 19.09
C ALA A 227 -5.80 20.65 20.59
N PRO A 228 -4.78 20.22 21.36
CA PRO A 228 -4.95 20.02 22.80
C PRO A 228 -5.44 21.32 23.42
N ALA A 229 -6.66 21.30 23.96
CA ALA A 229 -7.25 22.43 24.66
C ALA A 229 -6.25 22.89 25.73
N GLN A 230 -5.69 24.09 25.53
CA GLN A 230 -4.86 24.73 26.54
C GLN A 230 -5.71 24.87 27.80
N LYS A 231 -5.39 24.09 28.84
CA LYS A 231 -5.89 24.32 30.19
C LYS A 231 -5.47 25.74 30.58
N LYS A 232 -6.43 26.67 30.57
CA LYS A 232 -6.28 27.92 31.29
C LYS A 232 -6.33 27.57 32.77
N THR A 233 -5.17 27.66 33.42
CA THR A 233 -5.08 27.71 34.87
C THR A 233 -5.78 28.99 35.30
N SER A 234 -6.81 28.86 36.15
CA SER A 234 -7.39 29.95 36.91
C SER A 234 -6.89 29.90 38.34
#